data_AF-A0A6G7BRY6-F1
#
_entry.id   AF-A0A6G7BRY6-F1
#
_cell.length_a   1.000
_cell.length_b   1.000
_cell.length_c   1.000
_cell.angle_alpha   90.00
_cell.angle_beta   90.00
_cell.angle_gamma   90.00
#
_symmetry.space_group_name_H-M   'P 1'
#
loop_
_entity.id
_entity.type
_entity.pdbx_description
1 polymer ?
#
loop_
_entity_poly.entity_id
_entity_poly.type
_entity_poly.pdbx_seq_one_letter_code
_entity_poly.pdbx_strand_id
1 'polypeptide(L)'
;MSFLNFLKGQRRLSQIDVSEDQDFVDLQLTITKSWNDENLNYIIQAKGLWEKETVGIEVSFRRDMKLGIVNTEVDKKRFYQEGVSFYSMGELSDNFTKALSALFKTEGSSFRMNETVVSTAFVLSGQPEYFDEEYIKTKIFFDDTNKKENYAEWYVNIDLKNRILELREKDPEYRKNILNMLTII
;
A
#
# COMPACT_ATOMS: atom_id res chain seq x y z
N MET A 1 5.78 -25.89 -6.62
CA MET A 1 5.99 -25.60 -5.18
C MET A 1 4.91 -26.33 -4.39
N SER A 2 5.26 -27.02 -3.30
CA SER A 2 4.35 -27.90 -2.56
C SER A 2 3.36 -27.14 -1.67
N PHE A 3 2.10 -27.59 -1.63
CA PHE A 3 1.01 -27.14 -0.75
C PHE A 3 1.41 -27.02 0.74
N LEU A 4 2.36 -27.84 1.19
CA LEU A 4 2.94 -27.78 2.54
C LEU A 4 3.73 -26.49 2.82
N ASN A 5 4.37 -25.89 1.81
CA ASN A 5 5.08 -24.62 1.97
C ASN A 5 4.11 -23.42 2.04
N PHE A 6 2.96 -23.53 1.36
CA PHE A 6 1.89 -22.53 1.45
C PHE A 6 1.30 -22.46 2.87
N LEU A 7 0.99 -23.61 3.47
CA LEU A 7 0.48 -23.71 4.84
C LEU A 7 1.49 -23.28 5.92
N LYS A 8 2.80 -23.50 5.70
CA LYS A 8 3.85 -22.98 6.61
C LYS A 8 3.96 -21.45 6.58
N GLY A 9 3.69 -20.81 5.43
CA GLY A 9 3.66 -19.36 5.30
C GLY A 9 2.50 -18.70 6.03
N GLN A 10 1.32 -19.35 6.04
CA GLN A 10 0.13 -18.84 6.74
C GLN A 10 0.23 -18.88 8.27
N ARG A 11 1.02 -19.80 8.85
CA ARG A 11 1.22 -19.91 10.32
C ARG A 11 1.89 -18.70 10.99
N ARG A 12 2.38 -17.72 10.21
CA ARG A 12 2.97 -16.47 10.70
C ARG A 12 2.19 -15.22 10.30
N LEU A 13 1.05 -15.36 9.63
CA LEU A 13 0.19 -14.24 9.31
C LEU A 13 -0.64 -13.86 10.53
N SER A 14 -0.63 -12.58 10.88
CA SER A 14 -1.60 -12.01 11.82
C SER A 14 -2.89 -11.63 11.09
N GLN A 15 -3.96 -11.42 11.86
CA GLN A 15 -5.05 -10.57 11.37
C GLN A 15 -4.46 -9.23 10.91
N ILE A 16 -5.08 -8.59 9.93
CA ILE A 16 -4.79 -7.18 9.65
C ILE A 16 -4.99 -6.44 10.96
N ASP A 17 -3.94 -5.76 11.44
CA ASP A 17 -4.09 -4.90 12.60
C ASP A 17 -4.84 -3.65 12.14
N VAL A 18 -5.98 -3.39 12.76
CA VAL A 18 -6.86 -2.28 12.42
C VAL A 18 -6.92 -1.38 13.65
N SER A 19 -6.36 -0.18 13.53
CA SER A 19 -6.54 0.85 14.55
C SER A 19 -7.53 1.89 14.05
N GLU A 20 -8.56 2.15 14.86
CA GLU A 20 -9.51 3.23 14.65
C GLU A 20 -9.23 4.35 15.67
N ASP A 21 -8.72 5.48 15.18
CA ASP A 21 -8.60 6.73 15.95
C ASP A 21 -9.31 7.82 15.14
N GLN A 22 -10.22 8.58 15.77
CA GLN A 22 -10.91 9.70 15.13
C GLN A 22 -11.52 9.37 13.75
N ASP A 23 -12.21 8.22 13.66
CA ASP A 23 -12.81 7.68 12.43
C ASP A 23 -11.81 7.28 11.33
N PHE A 24 -10.50 7.29 11.55
CA PHE A 24 -9.52 6.77 10.59
C PHE A 24 -9.44 5.24 10.64
N VAL A 25 -9.17 4.61 9.50
CA VAL A 25 -8.92 3.17 9.39
C VAL A 25 -7.48 2.96 8.91
N ASP A 26 -6.61 2.55 9.84
CA ASP A 26 -5.22 2.22 9.55
C ASP A 26 -5.04 0.69 9.53
N LEU A 27 -4.32 0.18 8.53
CA LEU A 27 -4.10 -1.26 8.31
C LEU A 27 -2.63 -1.62 8.39
N GLN A 28 -2.32 -2.70 9.10
CA GLN A 28 -1.00 -3.31 9.08
C GLN A 28 -1.02 -4.70 8.44
N LEU A 29 -0.17 -4.91 7.42
CA LEU A 29 0.06 -6.21 6.79
C LEU A 29 1.49 -6.69 7.05
N THR A 30 1.65 -8.02 7.10
CA THR A 30 2.97 -8.64 7.25
C THR A 30 3.65 -8.80 5.89
N ILE A 31 4.85 -8.26 5.74
CA ILE A 31 5.70 -8.49 4.56
C ILE A 31 6.20 -9.94 4.58
N THR A 32 5.87 -10.68 3.53
CA THR A 32 6.20 -12.11 3.38
C THR A 32 7.33 -12.37 2.40
N LYS A 33 7.55 -11.45 1.46
CA LYS A 33 8.67 -11.46 0.51
C LYS A 33 9.07 -10.04 0.15
N SER A 34 10.33 -9.87 -0.20
CA SER A 34 10.87 -8.67 -0.83
C SER A 34 11.93 -9.04 -1.86
N TRP A 35 12.07 -8.23 -2.91
CA TRP A 35 13.13 -8.32 -3.92
C TRP A 35 13.29 -6.96 -4.62
N ASN A 36 14.29 -6.85 -5.47
CA ASN A 36 14.44 -5.70 -6.37
C ASN A 36 14.06 -6.08 -7.79
N ASP A 37 13.33 -5.21 -8.49
CA ASP A 37 13.08 -5.36 -9.93
C ASP A 37 14.33 -5.01 -10.77
N GLU A 38 14.19 -5.05 -12.10
CA GLU A 38 15.27 -4.71 -13.03
C GLU A 38 15.76 -3.26 -12.93
N ASN A 39 14.90 -2.35 -12.47
CA ASN A 39 15.20 -0.94 -12.21
C ASN A 39 15.67 -0.70 -10.77
N LEU A 40 15.87 -1.80 -10.02
CA LEU A 40 16.26 -1.83 -8.62
C LEU A 40 15.23 -1.20 -7.67
N ASN A 41 13.98 -1.01 -8.11
CA ASN A 41 12.89 -0.63 -7.22
C ASN A 41 12.66 -1.74 -6.19
N TYR A 42 12.24 -1.37 -4.98
CA TYR A 42 11.96 -2.34 -3.94
C TYR A 42 10.53 -2.86 -4.10
N ILE A 43 10.40 -4.15 -4.32
CA ILE A 43 9.10 -4.82 -4.42
C ILE A 43 8.88 -5.64 -3.15
N ILE A 44 7.67 -5.58 -2.61
CA ILE A 44 7.24 -6.39 -1.47
C ILE A 44 5.92 -7.10 -1.74
N GLN A 45 5.77 -8.30 -1.17
CA GLN A 45 4.46 -8.95 -1.04
C GLN A 45 4.03 -8.92 0.43
N ALA A 46 2.97 -8.19 0.72
CA ALA A 46 2.38 -8.10 2.05
C ALA A 46 1.09 -8.92 2.13
N LYS A 47 0.89 -9.61 3.25
CA LYS A 47 -0.28 -10.47 3.49
C LYS A 47 -0.80 -10.31 4.91
N GLY A 48 -2.08 -10.62 5.07
CA GLY A 48 -2.77 -10.66 6.36
C GLY A 48 -3.94 -11.62 6.31
N LEU A 49 -4.62 -11.76 7.45
CA LEU A 49 -5.92 -12.43 7.54
C LEU A 49 -7.00 -11.38 7.75
N TRP A 50 -8.14 -11.55 7.07
CA TRP A 50 -9.37 -10.81 7.33
C TRP A 50 -10.51 -11.82 7.41
N GLU A 51 -11.14 -11.91 8.58
CA GLU A 51 -12.08 -12.98 8.91
C GLU A 51 -11.48 -14.38 8.64
N LYS A 52 -11.98 -15.09 7.63
CA LYS A 52 -11.54 -16.43 7.21
C LYS A 52 -10.67 -16.42 5.95
N GLU A 53 -10.52 -15.25 5.33
CA GLU A 53 -9.81 -15.09 4.06
C GLU A 53 -8.37 -14.64 4.31
N THR A 54 -7.46 -15.13 3.45
CA THR A 54 -6.13 -14.51 3.33
C THR A 54 -6.24 -13.36 2.34
N VAL A 55 -5.75 -12.20 2.75
CA VAL A 55 -5.62 -11.02 1.90
C VAL A 55 -4.15 -10.78 1.56
N GLY A 56 -3.89 -10.06 0.47
CA GLY A 56 -2.54 -9.64 0.17
C GLY A 56 -2.44 -8.68 -1.00
N ILE A 57 -1.34 -7.94 -1.03
CA ILE A 57 -1.05 -6.96 -2.06
C ILE A 57 0.46 -6.94 -2.31
N GLU A 58 0.83 -6.68 -3.56
CA GLU A 58 2.20 -6.42 -3.94
C GLU A 58 2.39 -4.91 -4.12
N VAL A 59 3.49 -4.37 -3.58
CA VAL A 59 3.77 -2.93 -3.61
C VAL A 59 5.21 -2.71 -4.06
N SER A 60 5.39 -1.83 -5.04
CA SER A 60 6.70 -1.32 -5.47
C SER A 60 6.95 0.06 -4.87
N PHE A 61 8.19 0.29 -4.46
CA PHE A 61 8.70 1.58 -4.06
C PHE A 61 9.89 1.95 -4.93
N ARG A 62 9.78 3.10 -5.59
CA ARG A 62 10.82 3.61 -6.48
C ARG A 62 12.10 3.94 -5.70
N ARG A 63 13.24 3.43 -6.17
CA ARG A 63 14.52 3.49 -5.42
C ARG A 63 15.13 4.89 -5.31
N ASP A 64 14.95 5.74 -6.32
CA ASP A 64 15.60 7.05 -6.41
C ASP A 64 14.85 8.18 -5.67
N MET A 65 13.74 7.84 -4.99
CA MET A 65 13.02 8.77 -4.13
C MET A 65 13.94 9.34 -3.05
N LYS A 66 13.74 10.61 -2.71
CA LYS A 66 14.43 11.27 -1.60
C LYS A 66 13.40 11.96 -0.70
N LEU A 67 13.84 12.30 0.51
CA LEU A 67 13.05 13.06 1.45
C LEU A 67 12.48 14.32 0.80
N GLY A 68 11.16 14.49 0.91
CA GLY A 68 10.43 15.55 0.26
C GLY A 68 10.45 16.89 0.98
N ILE A 69 10.78 16.88 2.27
CA ILE A 69 10.92 18.08 3.11
C ILE A 69 12.41 18.37 3.32
N VAL A 70 12.88 19.51 2.83
CA VAL A 70 14.27 19.95 2.94
C VAL A 70 14.29 21.32 3.62
N ASN A 71 15.08 21.47 4.69
CA ASN A 71 15.15 22.71 5.47
C ASN A 71 13.75 23.22 5.92
N THR A 72 12.88 22.31 6.36
CA THR A 72 11.48 22.56 6.76
C THR A 72 10.52 22.99 5.65
N GLU A 73 10.96 23.04 4.40
CA GLU A 73 10.12 23.38 3.24
C GLU A 73 9.83 22.15 2.37
N VAL A 74 8.65 22.13 1.76
CA VAL A 74 8.28 21.12 0.77
C VAL A 74 9.03 21.39 -0.53
N ASP A 75 9.87 20.45 -0.95
CA ASP A 75 10.55 20.50 -2.24
C ASP A 75 9.62 19.94 -3.34
N LYS A 76 9.10 20.84 -4.17
CA LYS A 76 8.17 20.51 -5.26
C LYS A 76 8.76 19.58 -6.32
N LYS A 77 10.08 19.38 -6.34
CA LYS A 77 10.75 18.43 -7.25
C LYS A 77 10.78 16.99 -6.70
N ARG A 78 10.30 16.78 -5.48
CA ARG A 78 10.32 15.47 -4.77
C ARG A 78 8.99 14.74 -4.81
N PHE A 79 8.19 15.03 -5.83
CA PHE A 79 7.00 14.27 -6.19
C PHE A 79 7.37 13.32 -7.32
N TYR A 80 7.34 12.03 -7.02
CA TYR A 80 7.83 11.00 -7.91
C TYR A 80 6.65 10.26 -8.53
N GLN A 81 6.42 10.45 -9.82
CA GLN A 81 5.48 9.63 -10.58
C GLN A 81 5.92 8.17 -10.53
N GLU A 82 4.94 7.28 -10.37
CA GLU A 82 5.15 5.84 -10.14
C GLU A 82 6.10 5.60 -8.95
N GLY A 83 6.09 6.51 -7.97
CA GLY A 83 6.94 6.43 -6.79
C GLY A 83 6.53 5.28 -5.87
N VAL A 84 5.22 5.02 -5.79
CA VAL A 84 4.64 3.83 -5.18
C VAL A 84 3.59 3.26 -6.12
N SER A 85 3.67 1.96 -6.39
CA SER A 85 2.75 1.26 -7.29
C SER A 85 2.26 -0.03 -6.63
N PHE A 86 1.02 -0.40 -6.89
CA PHE A 86 0.40 -1.61 -6.39
C PHE A 86 0.14 -2.58 -7.53
N TYR A 87 0.34 -3.86 -7.27
CA TYR A 87 0.12 -4.93 -8.25
C TYR A 87 -0.81 -5.99 -7.65
N SER A 88 -1.75 -6.44 -8.47
CA SER A 88 -2.67 -7.50 -8.08
C SER A 88 -1.95 -8.84 -8.00
N MET A 89 -2.22 -9.55 -6.92
CA MET A 89 -1.83 -10.94 -6.69
C MET A 89 -2.97 -11.92 -7.05
N GLY A 90 -3.97 -11.47 -7.82
CA GLY A 90 -5.20 -12.22 -8.10
C GLY A 90 -6.12 -12.26 -6.88
N GLU A 91 -6.63 -13.45 -6.54
CA GLU A 91 -7.62 -13.65 -5.48
C GLU A 91 -7.22 -13.05 -4.12
N LEU A 92 -5.93 -13.07 -3.77
CA LEU A 92 -5.45 -12.45 -2.53
C LEU A 92 -5.69 -10.93 -2.51
N SER A 93 -5.55 -10.28 -3.65
CA SER A 93 -5.73 -8.84 -3.81
C SER A 93 -7.20 -8.47 -3.97
N ASP A 94 -7.99 -9.32 -4.60
CA ASP A 94 -9.46 -9.18 -4.62
C ASP A 94 -10.05 -9.31 -3.21
N ASN A 95 -9.50 -10.22 -2.40
CA ASN A 95 -9.85 -10.33 -0.99
C ASN A 95 -9.42 -9.10 -0.19
N PHE A 96 -8.28 -8.49 -0.53
CA PHE A 96 -7.80 -7.27 0.10
C PHE A 96 -8.73 -6.08 -0.16
N THR A 97 -9.10 -5.82 -1.41
CA THR A 97 -10.04 -4.74 -1.79
C THR A 97 -11.44 -4.97 -1.20
N LYS A 98 -11.89 -6.23 -1.10
CA LYS A 98 -13.14 -6.59 -0.40
C LYS A 98 -13.07 -6.29 1.10
N ALA A 99 -11.96 -6.66 1.76
CA ALA A 99 -11.73 -6.34 3.16
C ALA A 99 -11.69 -4.82 3.37
N LEU A 100 -10.98 -4.10 2.49
CA LEU A 100 -10.88 -2.65 2.52
C LEU A 100 -12.24 -1.97 2.37
N SER A 101 -13.09 -2.44 1.45
CA SER A 101 -14.47 -1.95 1.28
C SER A 101 -15.31 -2.13 2.54
N ALA A 102 -15.23 -3.29 3.19
CA ALA A 102 -15.94 -3.55 4.44
C ALA A 102 -15.46 -2.62 5.56
N LEU A 103 -14.14 -2.46 5.71
CA LEU A 103 -13.51 -1.59 6.71
C LEU A 103 -13.83 -0.12 6.48
N PHE A 104 -13.79 0.34 5.23
CA PHE A 104 -14.17 1.69 4.82
C PHE A 104 -15.68 1.93 4.79
N LYS A 105 -16.49 0.90 5.07
CA LYS A 105 -17.96 0.95 5.03
C LYS A 105 -18.47 1.55 3.72
N THR A 106 -17.79 1.23 2.62
CA THR A 106 -18.07 1.76 1.29
C THR A 106 -18.67 0.65 0.42
N GLU A 107 -19.78 0.95 -0.24
CA GLU A 107 -20.41 0.02 -1.19
C GLU A 107 -19.66 0.01 -2.53
N GLY A 108 -19.60 -1.17 -3.17
CA GLY A 108 -18.96 -1.35 -4.46
C GLY A 108 -19.64 -2.44 -5.29
N SER A 109 -19.60 -2.31 -6.61
CA SER A 109 -20.16 -3.28 -7.57
C SER A 109 -19.19 -4.42 -7.88
N SER A 110 -17.89 -4.16 -7.75
CA SER A 110 -16.80 -5.11 -8.00
C SER A 110 -15.71 -4.91 -6.96
N PHE A 111 -15.15 -6.00 -6.47
CA PHE A 111 -13.96 -5.99 -5.61
C PHE A 111 -12.74 -6.56 -6.32
N ARG A 112 -12.81 -6.76 -7.64
CA ARG A 112 -11.64 -7.23 -8.38
C ARG A 112 -10.60 -6.12 -8.46
N MET A 113 -9.38 -6.36 -8.00
CA MET A 113 -8.30 -5.37 -8.03
C MET A 113 -7.78 -5.22 -9.46
N ASN A 114 -7.49 -3.98 -9.87
CA ASN A 114 -6.76 -3.67 -11.10
C ASN A 114 -5.39 -4.37 -11.09
N GLU A 115 -4.94 -4.84 -12.27
CA GLU A 115 -3.65 -5.54 -12.37
C GLU A 115 -2.48 -4.67 -11.87
N THR A 116 -2.52 -3.38 -12.20
CA THR A 116 -1.54 -2.38 -11.78
C THR A 116 -2.24 -1.08 -11.41
N VAL A 117 -1.85 -0.48 -10.29
CA VAL A 117 -2.30 0.84 -9.84
C VAL A 117 -1.08 1.68 -9.52
N VAL A 118 -0.91 2.78 -10.23
CA VAL A 118 0.23 3.70 -10.04
C VAL A 118 -0.18 4.92 -9.26
N SER A 119 0.77 5.49 -8.52
CA SER A 119 0.57 6.75 -7.80
C SER A 119 1.80 7.65 -7.91
N THR A 120 1.59 8.95 -7.73
CA THR A 120 2.68 9.86 -7.40
C THR A 120 2.99 9.72 -5.92
N ALA A 121 4.26 9.67 -5.53
CA ALA A 121 4.66 9.53 -4.13
C ALA A 121 5.55 10.69 -3.66
N PHE A 122 5.45 10.97 -2.36
CA PHE A 122 6.23 11.97 -1.64
C PHE A 122 6.71 11.37 -0.30
N VAL A 123 8.03 11.39 -0.07
CA VAL A 123 8.61 10.83 1.15
C VAL A 123 8.53 11.86 2.28
N LEU A 124 7.81 11.52 3.34
CA LEU A 124 7.60 12.38 4.51
C LEU A 124 8.72 12.25 5.54
N SER A 125 9.21 11.03 5.74
CA SER A 125 10.29 10.73 6.66
C SER A 125 10.99 9.43 6.29
N GLY A 126 12.19 9.26 6.82
CA GLY A 126 13.08 8.15 6.47
C GLY A 126 13.85 8.43 5.18
N GLN A 127 14.81 7.57 4.88
CA GLN A 127 15.72 7.66 3.76
C GLN A 127 15.55 6.42 2.87
N PRO A 128 14.96 6.56 1.66
CA PRO A 128 14.81 5.45 0.73
C PRO A 128 16.12 4.77 0.30
N GLU A 129 17.26 5.43 0.53
CA GLU A 129 18.60 4.85 0.34
C GLU A 129 18.88 3.69 1.32
N TYR A 130 18.27 3.72 2.51
CA TYR A 130 18.40 2.73 3.58
C TYR A 130 17.10 1.94 3.79
N PHE A 131 16.46 1.56 2.69
CA PHE A 131 15.12 0.93 2.66
C PHE A 131 14.98 -0.32 3.52
N ASP A 132 16.05 -1.11 3.62
CA ASP A 132 16.07 -2.36 4.39
C ASP A 132 16.26 -2.11 5.90
N GLU A 133 16.59 -0.88 6.30
CA GLU A 133 16.99 -0.52 7.67
C GLU A 133 16.06 0.49 8.34
N GLU A 134 15.49 1.41 7.56
CA GLU A 134 14.66 2.50 8.05
C GLU A 134 13.16 2.25 7.89
N TYR A 135 12.39 2.88 8.79
CA TYR A 135 10.95 3.02 8.62
C TYR A 135 10.66 4.24 7.74
N ILE A 136 10.23 3.97 6.51
CA ILE A 136 9.99 5.00 5.50
C ILE A 136 8.50 5.33 5.49
N LYS A 137 8.20 6.62 5.65
CA LYS A 137 6.83 7.12 5.54
C LYS A 137 6.64 7.83 4.22
N THR A 138 5.65 7.37 3.45
CA THR A 138 5.30 8.02 2.18
C THR A 138 3.85 8.47 2.20
N LYS A 139 3.60 9.61 1.57
CA LYS A 139 2.27 10.00 1.13
C LYS A 139 2.18 9.73 -0.37
N ILE A 140 1.10 9.10 -0.78
CA ILE A 140 0.80 8.86 -2.18
C ILE A 140 -0.40 9.68 -2.62
N PHE A 141 -0.45 9.98 -3.91
CA PHE A 141 -1.49 10.74 -4.58
C PHE A 141 -1.98 9.92 -5.77
N PHE A 142 -3.23 9.49 -5.71
CA PHE A 142 -3.92 8.90 -6.85
C PHE A 142 -4.60 10.00 -7.66
N ASP A 143 -4.60 9.84 -8.99
CA ASP A 143 -5.21 10.78 -9.93
C ASP A 143 -4.86 12.25 -9.57
N ASP A 144 -3.58 12.54 -9.40
CA ASP A 144 -3.07 13.86 -8.98
C ASP A 144 -3.36 14.98 -10.00
N THR A 145 -3.69 14.61 -11.24
CA THR A 145 -4.23 15.52 -12.26
C THR A 145 -5.76 15.66 -12.24
N ASN A 146 -6.43 14.91 -11.37
CA ASN A 146 -7.87 14.79 -11.18
C ASN A 146 -8.66 14.55 -12.48
N LYS A 147 -8.10 13.77 -13.41
CA LYS A 147 -8.71 13.50 -14.73
C LYS A 147 -9.81 12.45 -14.67
N LYS A 148 -9.79 11.58 -13.66
CA LYS A 148 -10.77 10.54 -13.41
C LYS A 148 -11.76 10.92 -12.33
N GLU A 149 -11.68 12.15 -11.79
CA GLU A 149 -12.43 12.61 -10.62
C GLU A 149 -12.27 11.69 -9.40
N ASN A 150 -11.10 11.03 -9.30
CA ASN A 150 -10.79 10.06 -8.25
C ASN A 150 -9.56 10.48 -7.44
N TYR A 151 -9.31 11.78 -7.29
CA TYR A 151 -8.23 12.27 -6.46
C TYR A 151 -8.33 11.70 -5.04
N ALA A 152 -7.23 11.11 -4.57
CA ALA A 152 -7.14 10.58 -3.22
C ALA A 152 -5.71 10.63 -2.71
N GLU A 153 -5.57 10.88 -1.41
CA GLU A 153 -4.31 10.74 -0.69
C GLU A 153 -4.36 9.53 0.24
N TRP A 154 -3.24 8.81 0.34
CA TRP A 154 -3.09 7.72 1.28
C TRP A 154 -1.66 7.68 1.83
N TYR A 155 -1.48 7.26 3.08
CA TYR A 155 -0.15 7.01 3.62
C TYR A 155 0.22 5.55 3.41
N VAL A 156 1.38 5.32 2.81
CA VAL A 156 1.91 3.98 2.53
C VAL A 156 3.31 3.92 3.11
N ASN A 157 3.42 3.32 4.29
CA ASN A 157 4.66 3.28 5.05
C ASN A 157 5.21 1.86 5.07
N ILE A 158 6.53 1.75 5.11
CA ILE A 158 7.21 0.46 5.08
C ILE A 158 8.33 0.41 6.11
N ASP A 159 8.34 -0.67 6.87
CA ASP A 159 9.43 -1.07 7.76
C ASP A 159 9.81 -2.51 7.38
N LEU A 160 10.73 -2.64 6.43
CA LEU A 160 11.12 -3.93 5.90
C LEU A 160 11.83 -4.79 6.96
N LYS A 161 12.63 -4.16 7.81
CA LYS A 161 13.33 -4.78 8.94
C LYS A 161 12.37 -5.50 9.88
N ASN A 162 11.25 -4.87 10.22
CA ASN A 162 10.21 -5.46 11.05
C ASN A 162 9.13 -6.21 10.26
N ARG A 163 9.24 -6.24 8.92
CA ARG A 163 8.32 -6.88 7.99
C ARG A 163 6.90 -6.31 8.05
N ILE A 164 6.80 -4.99 8.09
CA ILE A 164 5.54 -4.26 8.21
C ILE A 164 5.32 -3.40 6.95
N LEU A 165 4.16 -3.61 6.32
CA LEU A 165 3.54 -2.62 5.44
C LEU A 165 2.39 -1.98 6.23
N GLU A 166 2.40 -0.67 6.35
CA GLU A 166 1.38 0.09 7.06
C GLU A 166 0.68 1.03 6.07
N LEU A 167 -0.64 0.95 6.04
CA LEU A 167 -1.51 1.74 5.17
C LEU A 167 -2.38 2.59 6.07
N ARG A 168 -2.18 3.91 6.07
CA ARG A 168 -2.89 4.81 7.00
C ARG A 168 -3.77 5.78 6.26
N GLU A 169 -4.98 5.97 6.76
CA GLU A 169 -5.87 6.95 6.19
C GLU A 169 -5.33 8.37 6.36
N LYS A 170 -5.50 9.16 5.29
CA LYS A 170 -5.26 10.59 5.35
C LYS A 170 -6.54 11.35 5.67
N ASP A 171 -7.66 10.90 5.09
CA ASP A 171 -8.98 11.53 5.16
C ASP A 171 -10.07 10.50 4.82
N PRO A 172 -11.13 10.34 5.63
CA PRO A 172 -12.25 9.45 5.32
C PRO A 172 -12.96 9.78 4.00
N GLU A 173 -12.92 11.02 3.53
CA GLU A 173 -13.53 11.42 2.24
C GLU A 173 -12.87 10.72 1.04
N TYR A 174 -11.62 10.26 1.19
CA TYR A 174 -10.89 9.57 0.11
C TYR A 174 -11.22 8.08 -0.01
N ARG A 175 -11.95 7.47 0.94
CA ARG A 175 -12.25 6.02 0.94
C ARG A 175 -12.78 5.49 -0.38
N LYS A 176 -13.80 6.16 -0.92
CA LYS A 176 -14.44 5.77 -2.18
C LYS A 176 -13.45 5.89 -3.34
N ASN A 177 -12.67 6.97 -3.38
CA ASN A 177 -11.70 7.21 -4.44
C ASN A 177 -10.52 6.23 -4.37
N ILE A 178 -10.05 5.88 -3.18
CA ILE A 178 -9.03 4.82 -2.97
C ILE A 178 -9.56 3.49 -3.52
N LEU A 179 -10.78 3.10 -3.17
CA LEU A 179 -11.39 1.88 -3.68
C LEU A 179 -11.60 1.90 -5.20
N ASN A 180 -12.08 3.00 -5.76
CA ASN A 180 -12.24 3.16 -7.21
C ASN A 180 -10.90 3.06 -7.96
N MET A 181 -9.83 3.57 -7.37
CA MET A 181 -8.49 3.49 -7.95
C MET A 181 -7.92 2.07 -7.89
N LEU A 182 -8.22 1.33 -6.81
CA LEU A 182 -7.76 -0.04 -6.63
C LEU A 182 -8.56 -1.06 -7.44
N THR A 183 -9.84 -0.83 -7.71
CA THR A 183 -10.74 -1.83 -8.30
C THR A 183 -11.09 -1.57 -9.76
N ILE A 184 -11.43 -2.64 -10.48
CA ILE A 184 -11.99 -2.56 -11.83
C ILE A 184 -13.44 -2.08 -11.69
N ILE A 185 -13.76 -0.96 -12.36
CA ILE A 185 -15.09 -0.37 -12.44
C ILE A 185 -15.88 -0.98 -13.60
#